data_AF-D2RP21-F1
#
_entry.id   AF-D2RP21-F1
#
_cell.length_a   1.000
_cell.length_b   1.000
_cell.length_c   1.000
_cell.angle_alpha   90.00
_cell.angle_beta   90.00
_cell.angle_gamma   90.00
#
_symmetry.space_group_name_H-M   'P 1'
#
loop_
_entity.id
_entity.type
_entity.pdbx_description
1 polymer ?
#
loop_
_entity_poly.entity_id
_entity_poly.type
_entity_poly.pdbx_seq_one_letter_code
_entity_poly.pdbx_strand_id
1 'polypeptide(L)'
;MDLNGGMVENKLENLSPYQWMEQHFFARQIPRDWPSLLALYLNFHGRLGRVELALRGALLLGGASCLTFFLMGCVFLFTLFESGVGAIALMGLWLLTYFVMFLCGLSLLARRFHDMDKSGWWVMLFCVPIVNLATYIYLMTKKGTPGANRFGGVPE
;
A
#
# COMPACT_ATOMS: atom_id res chain seq x y z
N MET A 1 -1.09 -41.99 -8.17
CA MET A 1 0.17 -41.65 -8.87
C MET A 1 0.08 -40.21 -9.27
N ASP A 2 0.51 -39.33 -8.36
CA ASP A 2 0.48 -37.89 -8.56
C ASP A 2 1.85 -37.45 -9.11
N LEU A 3 2.13 -37.83 -10.35
CA LEU A 3 3.41 -37.55 -11.01
C LEU A 3 3.61 -36.05 -11.27
N ASN A 4 2.56 -35.24 -11.12
CA ASN A 4 2.59 -33.80 -11.34
C ASN A 4 2.96 -33.04 -10.06
N GLY A 5 2.51 -33.49 -8.88
CA GLY A 5 2.85 -32.88 -7.59
C GLY A 5 4.36 -32.90 -7.31
N GLY A 6 5.01 -34.05 -7.48
CA GLY A 6 6.45 -34.21 -7.23
C GLY A 6 7.36 -33.47 -8.21
N MET A 7 6.91 -33.20 -9.44
CA MET A 7 7.69 -32.39 -10.40
C MET A 7 7.60 -30.89 -10.12
N VAL A 8 6.49 -30.41 -9.55
CA VAL A 8 6.33 -29.01 -9.15
C VAL A 8 7.12 -28.72 -7.87
N GLU A 9 7.09 -29.62 -6.89
CA GLU A 9 7.84 -29.51 -5.63
C GLU A 9 9.35 -29.45 -5.88
N ASN A 10 9.88 -30.34 -6.73
CA ASN A 10 11.30 -30.39 -7.09
C ASN A 10 11.78 -29.14 -7.87
N LYS A 11 10.85 -28.45 -8.55
CA LYS A 11 11.11 -27.16 -9.20
C LYS A 11 11.22 -26.00 -8.22
N LEU A 12 10.45 -26.02 -7.12
CA LEU A 12 10.46 -24.98 -6.09
C LEU A 12 11.70 -25.07 -5.20
N GLU A 13 12.21 -26.28 -4.94
CA GLU A 13 13.42 -26.51 -4.14
C GLU A 13 14.72 -26.01 -4.81
N ASN A 14 14.72 -25.87 -6.14
CA ASN A 14 15.89 -25.45 -6.93
C ASN A 14 15.87 -23.96 -7.33
N LEU A 15 14.89 -23.18 -6.85
CA LEU A 15 14.86 -21.75 -7.13
C LEU A 15 15.91 -21.04 -6.27
N SER A 16 16.72 -20.19 -6.91
CA SER A 16 17.51 -19.22 -6.14
C SER A 16 16.57 -18.33 -5.31
N PRO A 17 17.00 -17.81 -4.15
CA PRO A 17 16.18 -16.91 -3.32
C PRO A 17 15.56 -15.75 -4.11
N TYR A 18 16.27 -15.28 -5.14
CA TYR A 18 15.80 -14.26 -6.08
C TYR A 18 14.62 -14.74 -6.93
N GLN A 19 14.73 -15.90 -7.58
CA GLN A 19 13.67 -16.44 -8.44
C GLN A 19 12.43 -16.83 -7.65
N TRP A 20 12.61 -17.31 -6.41
CA TRP A 20 11.51 -17.57 -5.49
C TRP A 20 10.75 -16.28 -5.16
N MET A 21 11.47 -15.21 -4.81
CA MET A 21 10.89 -13.88 -4.58
C MET A 21 10.20 -13.34 -5.84
N GLU A 22 10.77 -13.52 -7.02
CA GLU A 22 10.19 -13.03 -8.27
C GLU A 22 8.82 -13.64 -8.56
N GLN A 23 8.70 -14.95 -8.38
CA GLN A 23 7.47 -15.69 -8.66
C GLN A 23 6.39 -15.53 -7.58
N HIS A 24 6.79 -15.44 -6.31
CA HIS A 24 5.83 -15.42 -5.20
C HIS A 24 5.55 -14.02 -4.67
N PHE A 25 6.58 -13.16 -4.68
CA PHE A 25 6.52 -11.83 -4.09
C PHE A 25 6.11 -10.78 -5.14
N PHE A 26 6.89 -10.63 -6.22
CA PHE A 26 6.67 -9.54 -7.19
C PHE A 26 5.46 -9.79 -8.12
N ALA A 27 5.25 -11.03 -8.57
CA ALA A 27 4.18 -11.35 -9.50
C ALA A 27 2.75 -11.16 -8.93
N ARG A 28 2.57 -11.07 -7.61
CA ARG A 28 1.25 -10.98 -6.95
C ARG A 28 0.92 -9.59 -6.37
N GLN A 29 1.88 -8.66 -6.34
CA GLN A 29 1.72 -7.42 -5.57
C GLN A 29 1.01 -6.29 -6.29
N ILE A 30 1.04 -6.26 -7.63
CA ILE A 30 0.46 -5.17 -8.42
C ILE A 30 -0.51 -5.78 -9.45
N PRO A 31 -1.82 -5.71 -9.19
CA PRO A 31 -2.82 -6.04 -10.18
C PRO A 31 -2.67 -5.16 -11.43
N ARG A 32 -2.91 -5.74 -12.61
CA ARG A 32 -2.85 -4.99 -13.88
C ARG A 32 -4.17 -4.31 -14.25
N ASP A 33 -5.24 -4.60 -13.53
CA ASP A 33 -6.56 -4.06 -13.74
C ASP A 33 -6.96 -3.03 -12.67
N TRP A 34 -7.69 -2.00 -13.10
CA TRP A 34 -8.13 -0.91 -12.23
C TRP A 34 -9.00 -1.36 -11.04
N PRO A 35 -9.99 -2.26 -11.21
CA PRO A 35 -10.81 -2.71 -10.09
C PRO A 35 -9.99 -3.38 -8.99
N SER A 36 -9.03 -4.24 -9.36
CA SER A 36 -8.16 -4.89 -8.38
C SER A 36 -7.20 -3.91 -7.73
N LEU A 37 -6.72 -2.87 -8.42
CA LEU A 37 -5.93 -1.79 -7.80
C LEU A 37 -6.76 -1.00 -6.77
N LEU A 38 -8.00 -0.66 -7.11
CA LEU A 38 -8.92 -0.01 -6.17
C LEU A 38 -9.23 -0.93 -4.99
N ALA A 39 -9.47 -2.22 -5.21
CA ALA A 39 -9.64 -3.18 -4.13
C ALA A 39 -8.37 -3.32 -3.28
N LEU A 40 -7.19 -3.26 -3.90
CA LEU A 40 -5.92 -3.37 -3.21
C LEU A 40 -5.72 -2.20 -2.24
N TYR A 41 -6.05 -0.97 -2.64
CA TYR A 41 -5.77 0.23 -1.85
C TYR A 41 -6.97 0.80 -1.09
N LEU A 42 -8.22 0.63 -1.56
CA LEU A 42 -9.42 1.22 -0.94
C LEU A 42 -10.29 0.22 -0.18
N ASN A 43 -9.95 -1.07 -0.16
CA ASN A 43 -10.65 -2.05 0.67
C ASN A 43 -10.14 -2.03 2.12
N PHE A 44 -11.04 -1.84 3.08
CA PHE A 44 -10.73 -1.84 4.51
C PHE A 44 -10.82 -3.23 5.16
N HIS A 45 -11.31 -4.25 4.44
CA HIS A 45 -11.47 -5.60 4.95
C HIS A 45 -10.21 -6.44 4.73
N GLY A 46 -10.00 -7.40 5.64
CA GLY A 46 -8.86 -8.31 5.59
C GLY A 46 -7.67 -7.85 6.45
N ARG A 47 -6.56 -8.57 6.28
CA ARG A 47 -5.31 -8.38 7.01
C ARG A 47 -4.20 -8.03 6.04
N LEU A 48 -3.24 -7.23 6.51
CA LEU A 48 -2.08 -6.83 5.73
C LEU A 48 -0.81 -7.12 6.52
N GLY A 49 0.16 -7.79 5.89
CA GLY A 49 1.46 -8.09 6.50
C GLY A 49 2.35 -6.84 6.63
N ARG A 50 3.40 -6.92 7.47
CA ARG A 50 4.35 -5.81 7.66
C ARG A 50 5.15 -5.47 6.39
N VAL A 51 5.57 -6.48 5.62
CA VAL A 51 6.37 -6.27 4.40
C VAL A 51 5.48 -5.73 3.28
N GLU A 52 4.25 -6.22 3.19
CA GLU A 52 3.26 -5.68 2.26
C GLU A 52 2.90 -4.23 2.57
N LEU A 53 2.73 -3.88 3.86
CA LEU A 53 2.56 -2.50 4.28
C LEU A 53 3.76 -1.65 3.85
N ALA A 54 4.98 -2.12 4.09
CA ALA A 54 6.19 -1.39 3.71
C ALA A 54 6.27 -1.17 2.19
N LEU A 55 6.06 -2.22 1.39
CA LEU A 55 6.15 -2.12 -0.06
C LEU A 55 5.00 -1.31 -0.67
N ARG A 56 3.74 -1.65 -0.36
CA ARG A 56 2.57 -0.95 -0.90
C ARG A 56 2.55 0.49 -0.42
N GLY A 57 2.96 0.73 0.83
CA GLY A 57 3.16 2.08 1.38
C GLY A 57 4.25 2.84 0.63
N ALA A 58 5.41 2.23 0.36
CA ALA A 58 6.49 2.87 -0.40
C ALA A 58 6.07 3.18 -1.85
N LEU A 59 5.36 2.27 -2.52
CA LEU A 59 4.83 2.50 -3.87
C LEU A 59 3.81 3.64 -3.88
N LEU A 60 2.88 3.65 -2.91
CA LEU A 60 1.88 4.72 -2.77
C LEU A 60 2.56 6.08 -2.53
N LEU A 61 3.52 6.15 -1.60
CA LEU A 61 4.25 7.38 -1.28
C LEU A 61 5.14 7.84 -2.44
N GLY A 62 5.86 6.93 -3.09
CA GLY A 62 6.70 7.22 -4.24
C GLY A 62 5.87 7.74 -5.43
N GLY A 63 4.78 7.05 -5.75
CA GLY A 63 3.83 7.49 -6.78
C GLY A 63 3.21 8.85 -6.47
N ALA A 64 2.77 9.08 -5.23
CA ALA A 64 2.24 10.38 -4.79
C ALA A 64 3.27 11.50 -4.93
N SER A 65 4.52 11.22 -4.57
CA SER A 65 5.62 12.18 -4.63
C SER A 65 5.91 12.57 -6.07
N CYS A 66 6.06 11.58 -6.98
CA CYS A 66 6.27 11.84 -8.40
C CYS A 66 5.15 12.68 -9.02
N LEU A 67 3.89 12.32 -8.73
CA LEU A 67 2.73 13.06 -9.21
C LEU A 67 2.67 14.48 -8.64
N THR A 68 3.02 14.65 -7.37
CA THR A 68 3.10 15.96 -6.71
C THR A 68 4.15 16.85 -7.36
N PHE A 69 5.37 16.35 -7.58
CA PHE A 69 6.42 17.10 -8.26
C PHE A 69 6.00 17.49 -9.67
N PHE A 70 5.36 16.57 -10.40
CA PHE A 70 4.82 16.86 -11.73
C PHE A 70 3.77 17.99 -11.69
N LEU A 71 2.75 17.88 -10.83
CA LEU A 71 1.69 18.88 -10.72
C LEU A 71 2.23 20.24 -10.25
N MET A 72 3.18 20.27 -9.32
CA MET A 72 3.87 21.51 -8.91
C MET A 72 4.62 22.15 -10.07
N GLY A 73 5.30 21.35 -10.90
CA GLY A 73 5.94 21.83 -12.13
C GLY A 73 4.94 22.46 -13.11
N CYS A 74 3.78 21.82 -13.30
CA CYS A 74 2.70 22.39 -14.12
C CYS A 74 2.19 23.72 -13.55
N VAL A 75 1.87 23.78 -12.25
CA VAL A 75 1.41 25.02 -11.58
C VAL A 75 2.42 26.14 -11.75
N PHE A 76 3.71 25.85 -11.58
CA PHE A 76 4.79 26.82 -11.77
C PHE A 76 4.79 27.36 -13.21
N LEU A 77 4.71 26.49 -14.22
CA LEU A 77 4.63 26.92 -15.62
C LEU A 77 3.41 27.80 -15.89
N PHE A 78 2.20 27.41 -15.46
CA PHE A 78 0.99 28.22 -15.67
C PHE A 78 1.06 29.58 -14.98
N THR A 79 1.72 29.67 -13.83
CA THR A 79 1.95 30.92 -13.11
C THR A 79 2.90 31.84 -13.89
N LEU A 80 3.94 31.29 -14.54
CA LEU A 80 4.86 32.05 -15.39
C LEU A 80 4.19 32.64 -16.65
N PHE A 81 3.16 31.98 -17.18
CA PHE A 81 2.37 32.47 -18.33
C PHE A 81 1.13 33.26 -17.92
N GLU A 82 1.09 33.78 -16.68
CA GLU A 82 -0.01 34.58 -16.09
C GLU A 82 -1.42 33.96 -16.22
N SER A 83 -1.51 32.63 -16.26
CA SER A 83 -2.79 31.92 -16.31
C SER A 83 -3.26 31.54 -14.91
N GLY A 84 -3.90 32.49 -14.22
CA GLY A 84 -4.43 32.28 -12.87
C GLY A 84 -5.49 31.17 -12.78
N VAL A 85 -6.32 31.03 -13.82
CA VAL A 85 -7.37 29.98 -13.89
C VAL A 85 -6.75 28.58 -13.98
N GLY A 86 -5.69 28.42 -14.78
CA GLY A 86 -4.98 27.14 -14.91
C GLY A 86 -4.31 26.71 -13.61
N ALA A 87 -3.69 27.66 -12.90
CA ALA A 87 -3.08 27.40 -11.59
C ALA A 87 -4.11 26.93 -10.54
N ILE A 88 -5.27 27.58 -10.46
CA ILE A 88 -6.35 27.20 -9.52
C ILE A 88 -6.89 25.80 -9.84
N ALA A 89 -7.13 25.50 -11.12
CA ALA A 89 -7.62 24.18 -11.53
C ALA A 89 -6.64 23.06 -11.17
N LEU A 90 -5.33 23.27 -11.37
CA LEU A 90 -4.29 22.32 -11.01
C LEU A 90 -4.14 22.16 -9.49
N MET A 91 -4.30 23.22 -8.71
CA MET A 91 -4.35 23.12 -7.25
C MET A 91 -5.55 22.28 -6.78
N GLY A 92 -6.71 22.43 -7.40
CA GLY A 92 -7.89 21.59 -7.12
C GLY A 92 -7.64 20.11 -7.42
N LEU A 93 -7.03 19.80 -8.56
CA LEU A 93 -6.63 18.44 -8.91
C LEU A 93 -5.62 17.86 -7.90
N TRP A 94 -4.64 18.67 -7.50
CA TRP A 94 -3.64 18.29 -6.52
C TRP A 94 -4.26 17.91 -5.17
N LEU A 95 -5.22 18.71 -4.67
CA LEU A 95 -5.96 18.40 -3.44
C LEU A 95 -6.78 17.11 -3.55
N LEU A 96 -7.45 16.90 -4.68
CA LEU A 96 -8.23 15.68 -4.93
C LEU A 96 -7.32 14.44 -4.93
N THR A 97 -6.17 14.51 -5.60
CA THR A 97 -5.17 13.45 -5.59
C THR A 97 -4.72 13.14 -4.17
N TYR A 98 -4.35 14.15 -3.39
CA TYR A 98 -3.92 13.96 -1.99
C TYR A 98 -5.01 13.30 -1.14
N PHE A 99 -6.27 13.67 -1.34
CA PHE A 99 -7.39 13.06 -0.63
C PHE A 99 -7.54 11.57 -0.96
N VAL A 100 -7.46 11.18 -2.24
CA VAL A 100 -7.50 9.77 -2.64
C VAL A 100 -6.32 9.00 -2.05
N MET A 101 -5.10 9.54 -2.15
CA MET A 101 -3.89 8.90 -1.61
C MET A 101 -3.96 8.74 -0.08
N PHE A 102 -4.55 9.72 0.61
CA PHE A 102 -4.81 9.64 2.04
C PHE A 102 -5.75 8.49 2.40
N LEU A 103 -6.86 8.31 1.67
CA LEU A 103 -7.78 7.17 1.87
C LEU A 103 -7.09 5.82 1.63
N CYS A 104 -6.25 5.73 0.59
CA CYS A 104 -5.44 4.54 0.31
C CYS A 104 -4.50 4.22 1.48
N GLY A 105 -3.82 5.23 2.04
CA GLY A 105 -2.96 5.09 3.20
C GLY A 105 -3.72 4.62 4.45
N LEU A 106 -4.88 5.22 4.73
CA LEU A 106 -5.74 4.82 5.85
C LEU A 106 -6.15 3.35 5.77
N SER A 107 -6.52 2.88 4.57
CA SER A 107 -6.91 1.50 4.33
C SER A 107 -5.77 0.50 4.57
N LEU A 108 -4.55 0.81 4.14
CA LEU A 108 -3.37 -0.03 4.42
C LEU A 108 -3.10 -0.13 5.93
N LEU A 109 -3.13 1.00 6.63
CA LEU A 109 -2.87 1.06 8.08
C LEU A 109 -3.97 0.35 8.87
N ALA A 110 -5.25 0.54 8.51
CA ALA A 110 -6.37 -0.14 9.16
C ALA A 110 -6.25 -1.66 9.05
N ARG A 111 -5.97 -2.20 7.86
CA ARG A 111 -5.74 -3.64 7.66
C ARG A 111 -4.50 -4.17 8.37
N ARG A 112 -3.48 -3.33 8.56
CA ARG A 112 -2.34 -3.67 9.40
C ARG A 112 -2.73 -3.79 10.87
N PHE A 113 -3.58 -2.90 11.38
CA PHE A 113 -4.14 -3.04 12.73
C PHE A 113 -5.00 -4.29 12.87
N HIS A 114 -5.80 -4.62 11.85
CA HIS A 114 -6.57 -5.86 11.80
C HIS A 114 -5.69 -7.10 11.88
N ASP A 115 -4.48 -7.08 11.30
CA ASP A 115 -3.54 -8.20 11.40
C ASP A 115 -3.07 -8.49 12.84
N MET A 116 -3.08 -7.48 13.73
CA MET A 116 -2.80 -7.64 15.16
C MET A 116 -4.07 -7.79 16.01
N ASP A 117 -5.20 -8.10 15.39
CA ASP A 117 -6.51 -8.20 16.01
C ASP A 117 -6.95 -6.91 16.74
N LYS A 118 -6.51 -5.75 16.24
CA LYS A 118 -6.93 -4.42 16.70
C LYS A 118 -7.97 -3.82 15.75
N SER A 119 -8.77 -2.88 16.24
CA SER A 119 -9.74 -2.15 15.41
C SER A 119 -9.06 -1.18 14.43
N GLY A 120 -9.62 -1.00 13.24
CA GLY A 120 -9.13 0.00 12.27
C GLY A 120 -9.08 1.45 12.80
N TRP A 121 -9.90 1.78 13.82
CA TRP A 121 -9.92 3.09 14.48
C TRP A 121 -8.56 3.53 15.08
N TRP A 122 -7.65 2.59 15.35
CA TRP A 122 -6.30 2.93 15.81
C TRP A 122 -5.51 3.75 14.77
N VAL A 123 -5.95 3.81 13.51
CA VAL A 123 -5.37 4.69 12.48
C VAL A 123 -5.47 6.18 12.84
N MET A 124 -6.42 6.58 13.70
CA MET A 124 -6.52 7.97 14.17
C MET A 124 -5.27 8.47 14.90
N LEU A 125 -4.44 7.56 15.44
CA LEU A 125 -3.17 7.92 16.05
C LEU A 125 -2.22 8.63 15.07
N PHE A 126 -2.39 8.42 13.77
CA PHE A 126 -1.60 9.08 12.72
C PHE A 126 -1.93 10.57 12.57
N CYS A 127 -3.05 11.06 13.13
CA CYS A 127 -3.38 12.49 13.13
C CYS A 127 -2.52 13.30 14.10
N VAL A 128 -1.79 12.66 15.02
CA VAL A 128 -0.92 13.32 16.00
C VAL A 128 0.54 13.13 15.59
N PRO A 129 1.32 14.19 15.27
CA PRO A 129 2.62 14.06 14.61
C PRO A 129 3.64 13.16 15.33
N ILE A 130 3.79 13.32 16.65
CA ILE A 130 4.75 12.53 17.44
C ILE A 130 4.28 11.07 17.57
N VAL A 131 2.99 10.88 17.81
CA VAL A 131 2.39 9.54 17.99
C VAL A 131 2.37 8.77 16.68
N ASN A 132 2.22 9.45 15.54
CA ASN A 132 2.26 8.87 14.21
C ASN A 132 3.56 8.08 13.98
N LEU A 133 4.73 8.69 14.22
CA LEU A 133 6.02 8.04 14.02
C LEU A 133 6.18 6.79 14.91
N ALA A 134 5.85 6.92 16.20
CA ALA A 134 5.92 5.79 17.14
C ALA A 134 4.97 4.65 16.74
N THR A 135 3.77 5.00 16.28
CA THR A 135 2.77 4.03 15.80
C THR A 135 3.27 3.31 14.55
N TYR A 136 3.85 4.03 13.59
CA TYR A 136 4.37 3.43 12.37
C TYR A 136 5.52 2.45 12.66
N ILE A 137 6.45 2.82 13.55
CA ILE A 137 7.52 1.92 14.01
C ILE A 137 6.93 0.66 14.67
N TYR A 138 5.90 0.82 15.52
CA TYR A 138 5.20 -0.30 16.11
C TYR A 138 4.57 -1.23 15.06
N LEU A 139 3.92 -0.68 14.02
CA LEU A 139 3.34 -1.46 12.93
C LEU A 139 4.37 -2.26 12.13
N MET A 140 5.57 -1.72 11.96
CA MET A 140 6.69 -2.36 11.25
C MET A 140 7.36 -3.46 12.05
N THR A 141 7.44 -3.31 13.37
CA THR A 141 8.19 -4.21 14.25
C THR A 141 7.33 -5.33 14.85
N LYS A 142 6.05 -5.05 15.16
CA LYS A 142 5.19 -6.00 15.85
C LYS A 142 4.75 -7.14 14.91
N LYS A 143 4.87 -8.40 15.34
CA LYS A 143 4.32 -9.55 14.61
C LYS A 143 2.79 -9.56 14.67
N GLY A 144 2.15 -9.94 13.57
CA GLY A 144 0.70 -10.19 13.50
C GLY A 144 0.24 -11.36 14.36
N THR A 145 -1.08 -11.50 14.52
CA THR A 145 -1.70 -12.60 15.26
C THR A 145 -1.42 -13.94 14.57
N PRO A 146 -0.95 -14.97 15.31
CA PRO A 146 -0.78 -16.31 14.75
C PRO A 146 -2.14 -16.95 14.43
N GLY A 147 -2.26 -17.57 13.26
CA GLY A 147 -3.51 -18.19 12.83
C GLY A 147 -4.57 -17.19 12.36
N ALA A 148 -5.80 -17.67 12.18
CA ALA A 148 -6.94 -16.83 11.78
C ALA A 148 -7.39 -15.92 12.95
N ASN A 149 -7.85 -14.72 12.61
CA ASN A 149 -8.48 -13.80 13.56
C ASN A 149 -9.84 -13.32 13.02
N ARG A 150 -10.53 -12.43 13.74
CA ARG A 150 -11.87 -11.91 13.36
C ARG A 150 -11.93 -11.19 12.00
N PHE A 151 -10.77 -10.84 11.44
CA PHE A 151 -10.64 -10.14 10.15
C PHE A 151 -10.20 -11.07 9.01
N GLY A 152 -10.00 -12.36 9.27
CA GLY A 152 -9.71 -13.38 8.26
C GLY A 152 -8.56 -14.32 8.60
N GLY A 153 -8.22 -15.18 7.64
CA GLY A 153 -7.07 -16.09 7.70
C GLY A 153 -5.73 -15.35 7.80
N VAL A 154 -4.63 -16.09 7.98
CA VAL A 154 -3.29 -15.48 7.95
C VAL A 154 -3.10 -14.80 6.59
N PRO A 155 -2.63 -13.54 6.52
CA PRO A 155 -2.32 -12.91 5.25
C PRO A 155 -1.27 -13.77 4.52
N GLU A 156 -1.57 -14.13 3.27
CA GLU A 156 -0.70 -14.92 2.39
C GLU A 156 0.64 -14.21 2.11
#